data_AF-A0AAW4KHV5-F1
#
_entry.id   AF-A0AAW4KHV5-F1
#
_cell.length_a   1.000
_cell.length_b   1.000
_cell.length_c   1.000
_cell.angle_alpha   90.00
_cell.angle_beta   90.00
_cell.angle_gamma   90.00
#
_symmetry.space_group_name_H-M   'P 1'
#
loop_
_entity.id
_entity.type
_entity.pdbx_description
1 polymer ?
#
loop_
_entity_poly.entity_id
_entity_poly.type
_entity_poly.pdbx_seq_one_letter_code
_entity_poly.pdbx_strand_id
1 'polypeptide(L)'
;IEGQGFSWQNLGDRQSVFEDKSPFAAYLPPGTDAQISALSDVQIAVCAAPGAEGFAPRLIRPEQCKRSVRGKGANTRYVCDILPDSEPAHSLLVVEVRTPSGHSSSYPPHKHD
;
A
#
# COMPACT_ATOMS: atom_id res chain seq x y z
N ILE A 1 12.06 5.15 -8.73
CA ILE A 1 11.55 6.29 -7.93
C ILE A 1 12.74 6.91 -7.26
N GLU A 2 12.99 8.19 -7.50
CA GLU A 2 14.16 8.89 -6.98
C GLU A 2 13.84 10.32 -6.58
N GLY A 3 14.63 10.86 -5.67
CA GLY A 3 14.52 12.21 -5.15
C GLY A 3 15.76 12.58 -4.34
N GLN A 4 15.74 13.71 -3.66
CA GLN A 4 16.90 14.14 -2.87
C GLN A 4 17.19 13.14 -1.74
N GLY A 5 18.35 12.48 -1.78
CA GLY A 5 18.79 11.55 -0.73
C GLY A 5 18.27 10.11 -0.85
N PHE A 6 17.52 9.77 -1.91
CA PHE A 6 17.09 8.38 -2.15
C PHE A 6 16.95 8.05 -3.64
N SER A 7 17.26 6.80 -4.00
CA SER A 7 16.99 6.25 -5.33
C SER A 7 16.64 4.78 -5.20
N TRP A 8 15.45 4.39 -5.66
CA TRP A 8 14.97 3.02 -5.67
C TRP A 8 14.66 2.60 -7.10
N GLN A 9 15.32 1.54 -7.54
CA GLN A 9 15.31 1.06 -8.92
C GLN A 9 14.58 -0.28 -9.01
N ASN A 10 14.08 -0.62 -10.22
CA ASN A 10 13.48 -1.92 -10.53
C ASN A 10 12.37 -2.33 -9.54
N LEU A 11 11.46 -1.40 -9.25
CA LEU A 11 10.31 -1.65 -8.37
C LEU A 11 9.15 -2.25 -9.15
N GLY A 12 8.37 -3.10 -8.47
CA GLY A 12 7.21 -3.77 -9.05
C GLY A 12 7.57 -5.16 -9.59
N ASP A 13 6.82 -6.16 -9.16
CA ASP A 13 7.00 -7.57 -9.51
C ASP A 13 5.68 -8.30 -9.85
N ARG A 14 4.55 -7.61 -9.71
CA ARG A 14 3.21 -8.05 -10.11
C ARG A 14 2.75 -7.29 -11.36
N GLN A 15 2.20 -8.02 -12.32
CA GLN A 15 1.60 -7.50 -13.55
C GLN A 15 0.09 -7.25 -13.39
N SER A 16 -0.52 -7.80 -12.33
CA SER A 16 -1.93 -7.63 -12.02
C SER A 16 -2.17 -7.53 -10.52
N VAL A 17 -3.18 -6.75 -10.11
CA VAL A 17 -3.70 -6.72 -8.73
C VAL A 17 -4.30 -8.07 -8.28
N PHE A 18 -4.57 -8.98 -9.22
CA PHE A 18 -5.08 -10.31 -8.92
C PHE A 18 -3.99 -11.35 -8.63
N GLU A 19 -2.71 -11.03 -8.86
CA GLU A 19 -1.61 -11.91 -8.46
C GLU A 19 -1.50 -12.03 -6.94
N ASP A 20 -1.02 -13.17 -6.45
CA ASP A 20 -0.84 -13.40 -5.02
C ASP A 20 0.47 -12.79 -4.47
N LYS A 21 0.70 -11.52 -4.77
CA LYS A 21 1.90 -10.75 -4.38
C LYS A 21 1.52 -9.40 -3.78
N SER A 22 2.17 -9.06 -2.67
CA SER A 22 2.07 -7.73 -2.06
C SER A 22 2.70 -6.68 -2.99
N PRO A 23 2.21 -5.43 -2.99
CA PRO A 23 2.80 -4.37 -3.80
C PRO A 23 4.13 -3.87 -3.22
N PHE A 24 4.89 -3.19 -4.07
CA PHE A 24 5.82 -2.16 -3.61
C PHE A 24 5.05 -0.87 -3.34
N ALA A 25 5.42 -0.13 -2.30
CA ALA A 25 4.95 1.22 -2.05
C ALA A 25 6.11 2.13 -1.61
N ALA A 26 5.97 3.43 -1.81
CA ALA A 26 6.90 4.42 -1.29
C ALA A 26 6.13 5.43 -0.42
N TYR A 27 6.60 5.63 0.80
CA TYR A 27 6.12 6.71 1.66
C TYR A 27 7.00 7.94 1.44
N LEU A 28 6.38 9.05 1.03
CA LEU A 28 7.03 10.32 0.78
C LEU A 28 6.44 11.36 1.75
N PRO A 29 7.22 11.89 2.72
CA PRO A 29 6.76 12.94 3.61
C PRO A 29 6.57 14.28 2.86
N PRO A 30 5.84 15.26 3.44
CA PRO A 30 5.71 16.60 2.86
C PRO A 30 7.06 17.22 2.49
N GLY A 31 7.09 17.99 1.40
CA GLY A 31 8.31 18.61 0.89
C GLY A 31 9.25 17.65 0.16
N THR A 32 8.85 16.40 -0.07
CA THR A 32 9.62 15.46 -0.88
C THR A 32 9.27 15.62 -2.36
N ASP A 33 10.22 16.15 -3.14
CA ASP A 33 10.18 16.03 -4.59
C ASP A 33 10.67 14.65 -5.02
N ALA A 34 9.88 13.97 -5.84
CA ALA A 34 10.19 12.64 -6.35
C ALA A 34 9.83 12.48 -7.82
N GLN A 35 10.68 11.79 -8.56
CA GLN A 35 10.45 11.39 -9.94
C GLN A 35 10.20 9.89 -10.02
N ILE A 36 9.17 9.52 -10.79
CA ILE A 36 8.84 8.13 -11.10
C ILE A 36 9.05 7.91 -12.60
N SER A 37 10.00 7.05 -12.94
CA SER A 37 10.24 6.61 -14.31
C SER A 37 9.71 5.19 -14.47
N ALA A 38 8.73 5.03 -15.36
CA ALA A 38 8.16 3.73 -15.69
C ALA A 38 9.12 2.95 -16.60
N LEU A 39 9.46 1.71 -16.24
CA LEU A 39 10.31 0.83 -17.05
C LEU A 39 9.48 -0.03 -18.03
N SER A 40 8.17 -0.05 -17.83
CA SER A 40 7.14 -0.73 -18.61
C SER A 40 5.81 -0.03 -18.37
N ASP A 41 4.71 -0.50 -18.97
CA ASP A 41 3.37 -0.11 -18.57
C ASP A 41 3.20 -0.31 -17.05
N VAL A 42 2.64 0.69 -16.37
CA VAL A 42 2.54 0.72 -14.91
C VAL A 42 1.22 1.33 -14.47
N GLN A 43 0.66 0.82 -13.38
CA GLN A 43 -0.44 1.44 -12.66
C GLN A 43 0.07 1.87 -11.28
N ILE A 44 -0.11 3.15 -10.96
CA ILE A 44 0.36 3.76 -9.71
C ILE A 44 -0.84 4.34 -8.99
N ALA A 45 -1.05 3.93 -7.73
CA ALA A 45 -1.98 4.60 -6.83
C ALA A 45 -1.23 5.67 -6.04
N VAL A 46 -1.74 6.90 -6.06
CA VAL A 46 -1.22 8.01 -5.24
C VAL A 46 -2.18 8.26 -4.09
N CYS A 47 -1.80 7.81 -2.89
CA CYS A 47 -2.55 8.07 -1.65
C CYS A 47 -1.96 9.30 -0.97
N ALA A 48 -2.77 10.33 -0.74
CA ALA A 48 -2.34 11.58 -0.12
C ALA A 48 -3.22 11.95 1.09
N ALA A 49 -2.59 12.51 2.11
CA ALA A 49 -3.23 13.04 3.31
C ALA A 49 -2.36 14.19 3.86
N PRO A 50 -2.87 15.04 4.77
CA PRO A 50 -2.03 15.99 5.50
C PRO A 50 -0.84 15.28 6.16
N GLY A 51 0.31 15.95 6.20
CA GLY A 51 1.51 15.44 6.86
C GLY A 51 2.25 16.55 7.59
N ALA A 52 3.28 16.17 8.34
CA ALA A 52 4.20 17.10 8.99
C ALA A 52 5.66 16.70 8.71
N GLU A 53 6.60 17.43 9.29
CA GLU A 53 8.01 17.07 9.31
C GLU A 53 8.27 15.92 10.30
N GLY A 54 9.42 15.24 10.18
CA GLY A 54 9.87 14.24 11.17
C GLY A 54 9.99 12.80 10.65
N PHE A 55 9.62 12.54 9.39
CA PHE A 55 9.91 11.28 8.72
C PHE A 55 10.75 11.49 7.47
N ALA A 56 11.45 10.44 7.04
CA ALA A 56 12.21 10.40 5.80
C ALA A 56 11.46 9.60 4.72
N PRO A 57 11.73 9.86 3.42
CA PRO A 57 11.28 9.00 2.34
C PRO A 57 11.71 7.55 2.59
N ARG A 58 10.80 6.59 2.44
CA ARG A 58 11.14 5.17 2.59
C ARG A 58 10.39 4.28 1.62
N LEU A 59 11.06 3.21 1.21
CA LEU A 59 10.48 2.12 0.44
C LEU A 59 9.80 1.13 1.39
N ILE A 60 8.59 0.74 1.07
CA ILE A 60 7.85 -0.36 1.68
C ILE A 60 7.86 -1.51 0.68
N ARG A 61 8.64 -2.54 0.98
CA ARG A 61 8.78 -3.72 0.12
C ARG A 61 7.65 -4.74 0.35
N PRO A 62 7.39 -5.63 -0.60
CA PRO A 62 6.40 -6.69 -0.46
C PRO A 62 6.54 -7.50 0.84
N GLU A 63 7.77 -7.77 1.30
CA GLU A 63 8.05 -8.58 2.49
C GLU A 63 7.68 -7.85 3.80
N GLN A 64 7.55 -6.53 3.77
CA GLN A 64 7.12 -5.72 4.90
C GLN A 64 5.60 -5.64 5.01
N CYS A 65 4.87 -5.96 3.93
CA CYS A 65 3.41 -5.90 3.89
C CYS A 65 2.82 -7.16 4.55
N LYS A 66 2.14 -6.99 5.68
CA LYS A 66 1.53 -8.11 6.40
C LYS A 66 0.32 -8.62 5.64
N ARG A 67 0.34 -9.90 5.27
CA ARG A 67 -0.79 -10.59 4.64
C ARG A 67 -1.59 -11.37 5.67
N SER A 68 -2.92 -11.30 5.60
CA SER A 68 -3.81 -12.07 6.46
C SER A 68 -5.09 -12.51 5.75
N VAL A 69 -5.66 -13.62 6.19
CA VAL A 69 -6.99 -14.07 5.78
C VAL A 69 -7.97 -13.70 6.89
N ARG A 70 -9.02 -12.94 6.56
CA ARG A 70 -10.04 -12.50 7.52
C ARG A 70 -11.40 -13.08 7.15
N GLY A 71 -12.20 -13.43 8.15
CA GLY A 71 -13.54 -14.01 7.97
C GLY A 71 -13.55 -15.52 7.71
N LYS A 72 -14.75 -16.06 7.46
CA LYS A 72 -15.01 -17.47 7.14
C LYS A 72 -16.15 -17.56 6.12
N GLY A 73 -16.19 -18.62 5.30
CA GLY A 73 -17.23 -18.82 4.28
C GLY A 73 -17.31 -17.64 3.30
N ALA A 74 -18.55 -17.18 3.02
CA ALA A 74 -18.84 -16.07 2.11
C ALA A 74 -18.41 -14.68 2.63
N ASN A 75 -17.70 -14.58 3.76
CA ASN A 75 -17.06 -13.35 4.23
C ASN A 75 -15.53 -13.51 4.32
N THR A 76 -14.96 -14.54 3.69
CA THR A 76 -13.49 -14.72 3.60
C THR A 76 -12.90 -13.70 2.65
N ARG A 77 -11.88 -12.96 3.08
CA ARG A 77 -11.11 -12.02 2.24
C ARG A 77 -9.62 -12.09 2.55
N TYR A 78 -8.83 -11.68 1.56
CA TYR A 78 -7.38 -11.60 1.65
C TYR A 78 -6.98 -10.15 1.84
N VAL A 79 -6.26 -9.86 2.92
CA VAL A 79 -5.88 -8.51 3.31
C VAL A 79 -4.38 -8.38 3.23
N CYS A 80 -3.91 -7.27 2.65
CA CYS A 80 -2.51 -6.87 2.62
C CYS A 80 -2.40 -5.49 3.28
N ASP A 81 -1.86 -5.44 4.48
CA ASP A 81 -1.61 -4.21 5.22
C ASP A 81 -0.33 -3.56 4.66
N ILE A 82 -0.48 -2.52 3.84
CA ILE A 82 0.63 -1.84 3.14
C ILE A 82 1.27 -0.79 4.05
N LEU A 83 0.43 0.02 4.70
CA LEU A 83 0.84 1.02 5.69
C LEU A 83 -0.19 0.99 6.85
N PRO A 84 -0.04 0.06 7.81
CA PRO A 84 -0.90 0.00 8.98
C PRO A 84 -0.58 1.10 10.00
N ASP A 85 -1.43 1.26 11.01
CA ASP A 85 -1.26 2.20 12.13
C ASP A 85 -0.05 1.88 13.03
N SER A 86 0.41 0.63 13.01
CA SER A 86 1.62 0.19 13.68
C SER A 86 2.91 0.66 13.00
N GLU A 87 2.83 1.23 11.79
CA GLU A 87 3.97 1.71 11.02
C GLU A 87 4.04 3.24 10.98
N PRO A 88 5.22 3.87 10.98
CA PRO A 88 5.33 5.31 11.11
C PRO A 88 4.75 6.09 9.91
N ALA A 89 3.68 6.86 10.13
CA ALA A 89 3.14 7.82 9.18
C ALA A 89 2.37 8.91 9.92
N HIS A 90 2.21 10.10 9.31
CA HIS A 90 1.45 11.17 9.95
C HIS A 90 -0.06 10.90 9.95
N SER A 91 -0.61 10.46 8.82
CA SER A 91 -2.06 10.32 8.65
C SER A 91 -2.48 9.18 7.73
N LEU A 92 -1.60 8.70 6.85
CA LEU A 92 -1.95 7.66 5.89
C LEU A 92 -2.10 6.30 6.59
N LEU A 93 -3.22 5.64 6.32
CA LEU A 93 -3.44 4.22 6.54
C LEU A 93 -3.81 3.60 5.18
N VAL A 94 -3.06 2.59 4.75
CA VAL A 94 -3.22 2.00 3.41
C VAL A 94 -3.32 0.48 3.52
N VAL A 95 -4.42 -0.06 3.01
CA VAL A 95 -4.71 -1.50 2.99
C VAL A 95 -5.27 -1.91 1.63
N GLU A 96 -4.82 -3.04 1.11
CA GLU A 96 -5.40 -3.69 -0.06
C GLU A 96 -6.23 -4.89 0.38
N VAL A 97 -7.45 -5.03 -0.14
CA VAL A 97 -8.37 -6.13 0.18
C VAL A 97 -8.85 -6.79 -1.11
N ARG A 98 -8.63 -8.11 -1.21
CA ARG A 98 -9.18 -8.94 -2.27
C ARG A 98 -10.34 -9.77 -1.75
N THR A 99 -11.52 -9.50 -2.29
CA THR A 99 -12.77 -10.17 -1.97
C THR A 99 -13.15 -11.09 -3.14
N PRO A 100 -13.21 -12.42 -2.93
CA PRO A 100 -13.63 -13.35 -3.98
C PRO A 100 -15.04 -13.07 -4.49
N SER A 101 -15.33 -13.53 -5.71
CA SER A 101 -16.67 -13.42 -6.29
C SER A 101 -17.72 -14.07 -5.37
N GLY A 102 -18.84 -13.37 -5.14
CA GLY A 102 -19.90 -13.81 -4.24
C GLY A 102 -19.62 -13.63 -2.74
N HIS A 103 -18.45 -13.13 -2.36
CA HIS A 103 -18.13 -12.83 -0.97
C HIS A 103 -18.46 -11.37 -0.62
N SER A 104 -18.74 -11.13 0.66
CA SER A 104 -18.85 -9.80 1.23
C SER A 104 -17.53 -9.39 1.90
N SER A 105 -17.20 -8.10 1.85
CA SER A 105 -16.10 -7.48 2.61
C SER A 105 -16.58 -6.20 3.28
N SER A 106 -15.74 -5.60 4.14
CA SER A 106 -16.15 -4.52 5.05
C SER A 106 -17.37 -4.90 5.91
N TYR A 107 -17.51 -6.20 6.18
CA TYR A 107 -18.60 -6.82 6.91
C TYR A 107 -18.05 -7.70 8.07
N PRO A 108 -18.69 -7.72 9.26
CA PRO A 108 -19.85 -6.92 9.69
C PRO A 108 -19.64 -5.40 9.56
N PRO A 109 -20.73 -4.62 9.40
CA PRO A 109 -20.62 -3.18 9.21
C PRO A 109 -19.91 -2.54 10.40
N HIS A 110 -19.08 -1.54 10.12
CA HIS A 110 -18.40 -0.72 11.11
C HIS A 110 -18.29 0.72 10.58
N LYS A 111 -18.02 1.67 11.48
CA LYS A 111 -17.80 3.08 11.14
C LYS A 111 -16.56 3.62 11.83
N HIS A 112 -15.97 4.63 11.22
CA HIS A 112 -14.82 5.39 11.71
C HIS A 112 -14.99 6.85 11.24
N ASP A 113 -16.16 7.41 11.58
CA ASP A 113 -16.55 8.81 11.34
C ASP A 113 -15.86 9.78 12.31
#